data_AF-A0A661AQZ3-F1
#
_entry.id   AF-A0A661AQZ3-F1
#
_cell.length_a   1.000
_cell.length_b   1.000
_cell.length_c   1.000
_cell.angle_alpha   90.00
_cell.angle_beta   90.00
_cell.angle_gamma   90.00
#
_symmetry.space_group_name_H-M   'P 1'
#
loop_
_entity.id
_entity.type
_entity.pdbx_description
1 polymer ?
#
loop_
_entity_poly.entity_id
_entity_poly.type
_entity_poly.pdbx_seq_one_letter_code
_entity_poly.pdbx_strand_id
1 'polypeptide(L)'
;MKQIVIISGKGGTGKTTVVSAMARFVPNKVLVDADVDAANLEILTSPELVSSEIYTEGEIAVISDEKCIKCDVCRQKCRFDAIVVDDDGNYSVDEHGCEGCRVCQLVCPADAIEMKIPEAGFVKKSKTPYGMLFHGELSAGRDNSGKMVTYLRELGAEEAQKNNLDWVIVDGAPGIGCQVIASLTGVDGAIVVSEPTLSAIHDLKRVVELADHFHLKI
;
A
#
# COMPACT_ATOMS: atom_id res chain seq x y z
N MET A 1 -23.70 -0.55 0.01
CA MET A 1 -22.71 -0.46 1.09
C MET A 1 -22.22 0.98 1.20
N LYS A 2 -21.65 1.37 2.35
CA LYS A 2 -20.94 2.63 2.54
C LYS A 2 -19.51 2.36 2.98
N GLN A 3 -18.55 3.15 2.52
CA GLN A 3 -17.16 3.09 2.96
C GLN A 3 -16.81 4.33 3.77
N ILE A 4 -16.31 4.13 4.99
CA ILE A 4 -15.76 5.21 5.83
C ILE A 4 -14.30 4.90 6.12
N VAL A 5 -13.46 5.90 5.91
CA VAL A 5 -12.04 5.84 6.23
C VAL A 5 -11.72 6.67 7.48
N ILE A 6 -10.87 6.14 8.35
CA ILE A 6 -10.36 6.85 9.51
C ILE A 6 -8.92 7.24 9.19
N ILE A 7 -8.60 8.53 9.19
CA ILE A 7 -7.27 9.05 8.79
C ILE A 7 -6.73 10.06 9.81
N SER A 8 -5.46 10.44 9.67
CA SER A 8 -4.80 11.41 10.56
C SER A 8 -3.67 12.13 9.85
N GLY A 9 -3.40 13.38 10.22
CA GLY A 9 -2.27 14.14 9.68
C GLY A 9 -0.90 13.62 10.09
N LYS A 10 -0.82 12.76 11.11
CA LYS A 10 0.43 12.16 11.59
C LYS A 10 0.20 10.80 12.26
N GLY A 11 1.27 10.04 12.45
CA GLY A 11 1.25 8.78 13.20
C GLY A 11 0.94 8.98 14.69
N GLY A 12 0.41 7.94 15.34
CA GLY A 12 0.23 7.92 16.79
C GLY A 12 -0.94 8.75 17.37
N THR A 13 -1.89 9.22 16.54
CA THR A 13 -3.04 10.00 17.02
C THR A 13 -4.20 9.16 17.56
N GLY A 14 -4.11 7.83 17.49
CA GLY A 14 -5.16 6.91 17.98
C GLY A 14 -6.20 6.49 16.95
N LYS A 15 -5.92 6.58 15.64
CA LYS A 15 -6.80 6.09 14.56
C LYS A 15 -7.29 4.65 14.79
N THR A 16 -6.36 3.72 14.95
CA THR A 16 -6.65 2.30 15.16
C THR A 16 -7.52 2.06 16.39
N THR A 17 -7.38 2.89 17.43
CA THR A 17 -8.26 2.84 18.61
C THR A 17 -9.70 3.23 18.26
N VAL A 18 -9.88 4.29 17.46
CA VAL A 18 -11.21 4.69 16.96
C VAL A 18 -11.79 3.60 16.06
N VAL A 19 -10.99 3.03 15.16
CA VAL A 19 -11.40 1.93 14.29
C VAL A 19 -11.81 0.70 15.09
N SER A 20 -11.05 0.31 16.11
CA SER A 20 -11.38 -0.81 17.00
C SER A 20 -12.70 -0.58 17.76
N ALA A 21 -12.96 0.65 18.22
CA ALA A 21 -14.24 1.00 18.81
C ALA A 21 -15.39 0.86 17.78
N MET A 22 -15.23 1.39 16.57
CA MET A 22 -16.21 1.23 15.50
C MET A 22 -16.39 -0.25 15.09
N ALA A 23 -15.32 -1.03 15.12
CA ALA A 23 -15.34 -2.46 14.87
C ALA A 23 -16.30 -3.17 15.85
N ARG A 24 -16.39 -2.71 17.10
CA ARG A 24 -17.29 -3.31 18.08
C ARG A 24 -18.76 -2.89 17.90
N PHE A 25 -19.02 -1.64 17.53
CA PHE A 25 -20.38 -1.08 17.59
C PHE A 25 -21.13 -0.99 16.26
N VAL A 26 -20.42 -0.92 15.13
CA VAL A 26 -21.06 -0.87 13.81
C VAL A 26 -21.43 -2.30 13.39
N PRO A 27 -22.70 -2.66 13.14
CA PRO A 27 -23.06 -3.99 12.67
C PRO A 27 -22.75 -4.18 11.17
N ASN A 28 -22.80 -5.44 10.69
CA ASN A 28 -22.77 -5.80 9.27
C ASN A 28 -21.66 -5.11 8.45
N LYS A 29 -20.41 -5.48 8.71
CA LYS A 29 -19.26 -4.76 8.15
C LYS A 29 -18.06 -5.63 7.82
N VAL A 30 -17.17 -5.07 7.03
CA VAL A 30 -15.79 -5.51 6.80
C VAL A 30 -14.83 -4.45 7.34
N LEU A 31 -13.72 -4.90 7.90
CA LEU A 31 -12.61 -4.08 8.36
C LEU A 31 -11.47 -4.17 7.35
N VAL A 32 -10.81 -3.06 7.10
CA VAL A 32 -9.61 -2.98 6.28
C VAL A 32 -8.56 -2.22 7.09
N ASP A 33 -7.40 -2.83 7.33
CA ASP A 33 -6.23 -2.13 7.85
C ASP A 33 -5.36 -1.71 6.66
N ALA A 34 -5.41 -0.43 6.32
CA ALA A 34 -4.67 0.17 5.22
C ALA A 34 -3.38 0.87 5.70
N ASP A 35 -2.98 0.71 6.97
CA ASP A 35 -1.65 1.11 7.44
C ASP A 35 -0.66 -0.03 7.17
N VAL A 36 -0.23 -0.14 5.90
CA VAL A 36 0.58 -1.27 5.39
C VAL A 36 2.00 -1.32 5.95
N ASP A 37 2.46 -0.24 6.59
CA ASP A 37 3.79 -0.15 7.19
C ASP A 37 3.80 -0.64 8.64
N ALA A 38 2.66 -0.53 9.32
CA ALA A 38 2.49 -0.92 10.72
C ALA A 38 1.02 -1.31 10.99
N ALA A 39 0.57 -2.41 10.39
CA ALA A 39 -0.77 -2.94 10.59
C ALA A 39 -1.01 -3.29 12.07
N ASN A 40 -1.75 -2.44 12.77
CA ASN A 40 -1.94 -2.55 14.22
C ASN A 40 -3.33 -3.07 14.58
N LEU A 41 -4.27 -3.11 13.62
CA LEU A 41 -5.65 -3.49 13.91
C LEU A 41 -5.76 -4.97 14.30
N GLU A 42 -4.85 -5.82 13.83
CA GLU A 42 -4.78 -7.23 14.25
C GLU A 42 -4.57 -7.37 15.76
N ILE A 43 -3.78 -6.49 16.39
CA ILE A 43 -3.51 -6.53 17.83
C ILE A 43 -4.80 -6.31 18.64
N LEU A 44 -5.68 -5.43 18.16
CA LEU A 44 -6.91 -5.04 18.86
C LEU A 44 -8.12 -5.93 18.53
N THR A 45 -8.03 -6.74 17.48
CA THR A 45 -9.17 -7.53 16.96
C THR A 45 -9.01 -9.04 17.11
N SER A 46 -7.83 -9.51 17.54
CA SER A 46 -7.51 -10.94 17.74
C SER A 46 -7.96 -11.82 16.56
N PRO A 47 -7.43 -11.56 15.34
CA PRO A 47 -7.83 -12.26 14.13
C PRO A 47 -7.38 -13.73 14.10
N GLU A 48 -8.20 -14.58 13.51
CA GLU A 48 -7.83 -15.91 13.03
C GLU A 48 -7.55 -15.84 11.53
N LEU A 49 -6.36 -16.23 11.10
CA LEU A 49 -5.97 -16.22 9.68
C LEU A 49 -6.84 -17.20 8.88
N VAL A 50 -7.45 -16.71 7.79
CA VAL A 50 -8.24 -17.52 6.86
C VAL A 50 -7.42 -17.83 5.61
N SER A 51 -6.76 -16.83 5.03
CA SER A 51 -5.88 -16.99 3.88
C SER A 51 -4.80 -15.93 3.84
N SER A 52 -3.68 -16.24 3.20
CA SER A 52 -2.59 -15.32 2.91
C SER A 52 -2.21 -15.47 1.44
N GLU A 53 -1.98 -14.35 0.76
CA GLU A 53 -1.53 -14.31 -0.62
C GLU A 53 -0.34 -13.37 -0.77
N ILE A 54 0.50 -13.66 -1.76
CA ILE A 54 1.64 -12.81 -2.10
C ILE A 54 1.10 -11.61 -2.87
N TYR A 55 1.43 -10.41 -2.39
CA TYR A 55 1.18 -9.18 -3.11
C TYR A 55 2.37 -8.89 -4.02
N THR A 56 2.09 -8.58 -5.27
CA THR A 56 3.10 -8.29 -6.29
C THR A 56 2.84 -6.90 -6.85
N GLU A 57 3.89 -6.10 -7.00
CA GLU A 57 3.75 -4.73 -7.47
C GLU A 57 4.99 -4.26 -8.22
N GLY A 58 4.74 -3.52 -9.30
CA GLY A 58 5.78 -2.94 -10.11
C GLY A 58 6.47 -4.00 -10.96
N GLU A 59 7.18 -3.55 -11.98
CA GLU A 59 8.07 -4.44 -12.72
C GLU A 59 9.50 -4.03 -12.44
N ILE A 60 10.36 -5.00 -12.18
CA ILE A 60 11.80 -4.80 -12.09
C ILE A 60 12.48 -5.45 -13.28
N ALA A 61 13.52 -4.81 -13.78
CA ALA A 61 14.37 -5.40 -14.80
C ALA A 61 15.26 -6.47 -14.18
N VAL A 62 15.43 -7.60 -14.86
CA VAL A 62 16.35 -8.67 -14.48
C VAL A 62 17.23 -9.00 -15.67
N ILE A 63 18.54 -9.00 -15.46
CA ILE A 63 19.54 -9.29 -16.49
C ILE A 63 19.89 -10.78 -16.43
N SER A 64 19.87 -11.44 -17.59
CA SER A 64 20.31 -12.82 -17.76
C SER A 64 21.82 -12.87 -18.00
N ASP A 65 22.56 -13.49 -17.09
CA ASP A 65 24.01 -13.67 -17.22
C ASP A 65 24.40 -14.49 -18.46
N GLU A 66 23.56 -15.46 -18.86
CA GLU A 66 23.82 -16.32 -20.02
C GLU A 66 23.70 -15.56 -21.36
N LYS A 67 22.77 -14.59 -21.45
CA LYS A 67 22.55 -13.80 -22.67
C LYS A 67 23.35 -12.50 -22.69
N CYS A 68 23.77 -11.99 -21.52
CA CYS A 68 24.40 -10.69 -21.42
C CYS A 68 25.78 -10.65 -22.10
N ILE A 69 25.90 -9.84 -23.15
CA ILE A 69 27.17 -9.62 -23.87
C ILE A 69 28.04 -8.50 -23.28
N LYS A 70 27.71 -8.00 -22.07
CA LYS A 70 28.47 -6.97 -21.34
C LYS A 70 28.74 -5.67 -22.14
N CYS A 71 27.77 -5.25 -22.96
CA CYS A 71 27.91 -4.09 -23.85
C CYS A 71 27.68 -2.71 -23.21
N ASP A 72 27.32 -2.65 -21.92
CA ASP A 72 27.08 -1.43 -21.12
C ASP A 72 25.92 -0.50 -21.56
N VAL A 73 25.24 -0.80 -22.67
CA VAL A 73 24.16 0.06 -23.21
C VAL A 73 23.02 0.27 -22.22
N CYS A 74 22.60 -0.77 -21.49
CA CYS A 74 21.51 -0.68 -20.52
C CYS A 74 21.84 0.27 -19.36
N ARG A 75 23.08 0.25 -18.87
CA ARG A 75 23.57 1.13 -17.80
C ARG A 75 23.60 2.59 -18.26
N GLN A 76 24.18 2.86 -19.43
CA GLN A 76 24.27 4.22 -19.99
C GLN A 76 22.91 4.86 -20.27
N LYS A 77 21.86 4.05 -20.47
CA LYS A 77 20.50 4.53 -20.71
C LYS A 77 19.62 4.53 -19.46
N CYS A 78 20.11 4.00 -18.34
CA CYS A 78 19.37 4.02 -17.09
C CYS A 78 19.42 5.43 -16.49
N ARG A 79 18.27 6.09 -16.40
CA ARG A 79 18.16 7.43 -15.76
C ARG A 79 18.20 7.37 -14.23
N PHE A 80 17.99 6.18 -13.67
CA PHE A 80 17.84 5.95 -12.23
C PHE A 80 19.09 5.32 -11.61
N ASP A 81 20.16 5.16 -12.40
CA ASP A 81 21.42 4.52 -11.99
C ASP A 81 21.25 3.11 -11.39
N ALA A 82 20.14 2.43 -11.73
CA ALA A 82 19.76 1.13 -11.19
C ALA A 82 20.51 -0.08 -11.78
N ILE A 83 21.45 0.12 -12.71
CA ILE A 83 22.23 -0.97 -13.31
C ILE A 83 23.63 -0.97 -12.68
N VAL A 84 23.94 -2.02 -11.93
CA VAL A 84 25.18 -2.18 -11.18
C VAL A 84 26.12 -3.12 -11.94
N VAL A 85 27.42 -2.83 -11.86
CA VAL A 85 28.47 -3.68 -12.40
C VAL A 85 29.39 -4.08 -11.24
N ASP A 86 29.53 -5.38 -11.01
CA ASP A 86 30.43 -5.91 -9.97
C ASP A 86 31.91 -5.90 -10.42
N ASP A 87 32.81 -6.30 -9.52
CA ASP A 87 34.26 -6.36 -9.79
C ASP A 87 34.63 -7.37 -10.89
N ASP A 88 33.78 -8.38 -11.11
CA ASP A 88 33.93 -9.40 -12.16
C ASP A 88 33.32 -8.95 -13.51
N GLY A 89 32.78 -7.73 -13.56
CA GLY A 89 32.16 -7.13 -14.73
C GLY A 89 30.80 -7.74 -15.10
N ASN A 90 30.09 -8.37 -14.16
CA ASN A 90 28.73 -8.85 -14.35
C ASN A 90 27.74 -7.71 -14.07
N TYR A 91 26.63 -7.73 -14.80
CA TYR A 91 25.61 -6.68 -14.73
C TYR A 91 24.42 -7.19 -13.94
N SER A 92 24.04 -6.46 -12.90
CA SER A 92 22.83 -6.71 -12.12
C SER A 92 21.98 -5.46 -12.04
N VAL A 93 20.74 -5.62 -11.57
CA VAL A 93 19.83 -4.51 -11.34
C VAL A 93 19.69 -4.31 -9.84
N ASP A 94 19.89 -3.09 -9.37
CA ASP A 94 19.47 -2.68 -8.04
C ASP A 94 17.95 -2.56 -8.04
N GLU A 95 17.28 -3.50 -7.36
CA GLU A 95 15.81 -3.57 -7.31
C GLU A 95 15.19 -2.33 -6.68
N HIS A 96 15.90 -1.63 -5.77
CA HIS A 96 15.38 -0.46 -5.08
C HIS A 96 15.49 0.82 -5.92
N GLY A 97 16.52 0.91 -6.77
CA GLY A 97 16.68 2.02 -7.71
C GLY A 97 15.86 1.85 -9.00
N CYS A 98 15.34 0.66 -9.27
CA CYS A 98 14.68 0.35 -10.54
C CYS A 98 13.21 0.83 -10.57
N GLU A 99 12.93 1.85 -11.39
CA GLU A 99 11.56 2.34 -11.61
C GLU A 99 10.72 1.51 -12.61
N GLY A 100 11.24 0.39 -13.12
CA GLY A 100 10.49 -0.46 -14.04
C GLY A 100 10.17 0.14 -15.41
N CYS A 101 10.81 1.25 -15.81
CA CYS A 101 10.49 2.00 -17.04
C CYS A 101 10.74 1.25 -18.38
N ARG A 102 11.31 0.04 -18.32
CA ARG A 102 11.62 -0.84 -19.46
C ARG A 102 12.61 -0.33 -20.51
N VAL A 103 13.23 0.84 -20.30
CA VAL A 103 14.21 1.40 -21.25
C VAL A 103 15.38 0.43 -21.48
N CYS A 104 15.91 -0.18 -20.42
CA CYS A 104 17.01 -1.15 -20.51
C CYS A 104 16.66 -2.37 -21.37
N GLN A 105 15.45 -2.91 -21.21
CA GLN A 105 14.94 -4.01 -22.04
C GLN A 105 14.87 -3.61 -23.51
N LEU A 106 14.30 -2.44 -23.81
CA LEU A 106 14.16 -1.96 -25.18
C LEU A 106 15.49 -1.77 -25.91
N VAL A 107 16.54 -1.32 -25.20
CA VAL A 107 17.84 -1.01 -25.81
C VAL A 107 18.83 -2.18 -25.80
N CYS A 108 18.49 -3.31 -25.18
CA CYS A 108 19.41 -4.44 -25.06
C CYS A 108 19.58 -5.16 -26.41
N PRO A 109 20.77 -5.14 -27.04
CA PRO A 109 20.97 -5.78 -28.34
C PRO A 109 20.99 -7.31 -28.27
N ALA A 110 21.19 -7.88 -27.07
CA ALA A 110 21.26 -9.32 -26.84
C ALA A 110 19.95 -9.92 -26.29
N ASP A 111 18.90 -9.09 -26.14
CA ASP A 111 17.63 -9.51 -25.54
C ASP A 111 17.82 -10.24 -24.19
N ALA A 112 18.74 -9.72 -23.38
CA ALA A 112 19.19 -10.30 -22.12
C ALA A 112 18.40 -9.78 -20.91
N ILE A 113 17.45 -8.87 -21.10
CA ILE A 113 16.75 -8.18 -20.01
C ILE A 113 15.27 -8.49 -20.05
N GLU A 114 14.76 -9.07 -18.97
CA GLU A 114 13.35 -9.37 -18.79
C GLU A 114 12.76 -8.50 -17.69
N MET A 115 11.49 -8.11 -17.85
CA MET A 115 10.73 -7.45 -16.80
C MET A 115 10.02 -8.52 -15.98
N LYS A 116 10.24 -8.52 -14.67
CA LYS A 116 9.57 -9.43 -13.73
C LYS A 116 8.80 -8.63 -12.71
N ILE A 117 7.64 -9.14 -12.31
CA ILE A 117 6.87 -8.56 -11.22
C ILE A 117 7.39 -9.22 -9.94
N PRO A 118 8.06 -8.47 -9.06
CA PRO A 118 8.61 -9.05 -7.85
C PRO A 118 7.53 -9.19 -6.78
N GLU A 119 7.83 -10.03 -5.80
CA GLU A 119 7.07 -10.06 -4.55
C GLU A 119 7.30 -8.71 -3.83
N ALA A 120 6.20 -8.05 -3.48
CA ALA A 120 6.19 -6.74 -2.85
C ALA A 120 5.66 -6.78 -1.41
N GLY A 121 4.97 -7.85 -1.03
CA GLY A 121 4.45 -8.05 0.31
C GLY A 121 3.50 -9.21 0.39
N PHE A 122 2.63 -9.20 1.40
CA PHE A 122 1.55 -10.16 1.53
C PHE A 122 0.26 -9.49 1.98
N VAL A 123 -0.85 -10.04 1.51
CA VAL A 123 -2.19 -9.68 1.97
C VAL A 123 -2.78 -10.87 2.71
N LYS A 124 -3.39 -10.58 3.85
CA LYS A 124 -4.03 -11.54 4.75
C LYS A 124 -5.52 -11.23 4.81
N LYS A 125 -6.32 -12.29 4.68
CA LYS A 125 -7.73 -12.30 5.05
C LYS A 125 -7.85 -13.01 6.38
N SER A 126 -8.42 -12.33 7.37
CA SER A 126 -8.58 -12.88 8.71
C SER A 126 -10.00 -12.68 9.24
N LYS A 127 -10.47 -13.63 10.04
CA LYS A 127 -11.75 -13.55 10.72
C LYS A 127 -11.54 -12.98 12.12
N THR A 128 -12.31 -11.97 12.48
CA THR A 128 -12.32 -11.40 13.84
C THR A 128 -13.70 -11.63 14.49
N PRO A 129 -13.84 -11.45 15.81
CA PRO A 129 -15.15 -11.40 16.48
C PRO A 129 -16.08 -10.29 15.96
N TYR A 130 -15.54 -9.32 15.21
CA TYR A 130 -16.22 -8.10 14.78
C TYR A 130 -16.55 -8.06 13.28
N GLY A 131 -16.08 -9.02 12.50
CA GLY A 131 -16.20 -9.05 11.05
C GLY A 131 -14.95 -9.58 10.37
N MET A 132 -14.97 -9.59 9.03
CA MET A 132 -13.79 -9.96 8.24
C MET A 132 -12.80 -8.79 8.20
N LEU A 133 -11.52 -9.11 8.32
CA LEU A 133 -10.41 -8.15 8.30
C LEU A 133 -9.52 -8.45 7.09
N PHE A 134 -9.28 -7.43 6.28
CA PHE A 134 -8.22 -7.43 5.27
C PHE A 134 -7.08 -6.55 5.76
N HIS A 135 -5.87 -7.08 5.77
CA HIS A 135 -4.67 -6.40 6.23
C HIS A 135 -3.45 -6.99 5.51
N GLY A 136 -2.33 -6.30 5.54
CA GLY A 136 -1.13 -6.78 4.88
C GLY A 136 0.06 -5.90 5.18
N GLU A 137 1.23 -6.40 4.81
CA GLU A 137 2.49 -5.71 5.04
C GLU A 137 3.34 -5.79 3.78
N LEU A 138 4.11 -4.74 3.52
CA LEU A 138 5.11 -4.72 2.46
C LEU A 138 6.38 -5.42 2.91
N SER A 139 7.09 -6.03 1.96
CA SER A 139 8.42 -6.59 2.20
C SER A 139 9.42 -5.48 2.54
N ALA A 140 10.41 -5.79 3.38
CA ALA A 140 11.41 -4.82 3.81
C ALA A 140 12.14 -4.18 2.61
N GLY A 141 12.33 -2.86 2.66
CA GLY A 141 12.99 -2.08 1.60
C GLY A 141 12.07 -1.69 0.43
N ARG A 142 10.78 -2.01 0.49
CA ARG A 142 9.77 -1.44 -0.41
C ARG A 142 9.28 -0.10 0.12
N ASP A 143 9.10 0.86 -0.78
CA ASP A 143 8.48 2.13 -0.44
C ASP A 143 6.97 1.99 -0.19
N ASN A 144 6.46 2.86 0.68
CA ASN A 144 5.04 3.05 0.98
C ASN A 144 4.17 3.06 -0.29
N SER A 145 3.38 2.01 -0.49
CA SER A 145 2.57 1.86 -1.69
C SER A 145 1.10 2.26 -1.47
N GLY A 146 0.69 3.33 -2.15
CA GLY A 146 -0.73 3.64 -2.32
C GLY A 146 -1.50 2.57 -3.11
N LYS A 147 -0.82 1.74 -3.91
CA LYS A 147 -1.48 0.65 -4.64
C LYS A 147 -1.88 -0.48 -3.72
N MET A 148 -1.03 -0.86 -2.77
CA MET A 148 -1.36 -1.87 -1.74
C MET A 148 -2.57 -1.42 -0.92
N VAL A 149 -2.61 -0.15 -0.51
CA VAL A 149 -3.76 0.46 0.18
C VAL A 149 -5.03 0.35 -0.65
N THR A 150 -4.95 0.68 -1.94
CA THR A 150 -6.09 0.60 -2.86
C THR A 150 -6.57 -0.85 -3.00
N TYR A 151 -5.63 -1.79 -3.19
CA TYR A 151 -5.91 -3.21 -3.33
C TYR A 151 -6.61 -3.80 -2.08
N LEU A 152 -6.13 -3.50 -0.88
CA LEU A 152 -6.77 -3.93 0.37
C LEU A 152 -8.21 -3.40 0.51
N ARG A 153 -8.44 -2.15 0.10
CA ARG A 153 -9.78 -1.55 0.10
C ARG A 153 -10.71 -2.19 -0.92
N GLU A 154 -10.21 -2.51 -2.11
CA GLU A 154 -10.97 -3.23 -3.14
C GLU A 154 -11.38 -4.62 -2.65
N LEU A 155 -10.47 -5.39 -2.06
CA LEU A 155 -10.79 -6.68 -1.43
C LEU A 155 -11.86 -6.56 -0.34
N GLY A 156 -11.75 -5.54 0.51
CA GLY A 156 -12.75 -5.25 1.53
C GLY A 156 -14.13 -4.89 0.94
N ALA A 157 -14.15 -4.13 -0.14
CA ALA A 157 -15.37 -3.77 -0.86
C ALA A 157 -16.02 -4.99 -1.54
N GLU A 158 -15.23 -5.83 -2.20
CA GLU A 158 -15.70 -7.07 -2.81
C GLU A 158 -16.32 -8.02 -1.77
N GLU A 159 -15.65 -8.21 -0.63
CA GLU A 159 -16.16 -9.06 0.45
C GLU A 159 -17.49 -8.56 0.98
N ALA A 160 -17.60 -7.24 1.20
CA ALA A 160 -18.84 -6.67 1.71
C ALA A 160 -19.96 -6.67 0.66
N GLN A 161 -19.67 -6.53 -0.63
CA GLN A 161 -20.67 -6.74 -1.69
C GLN A 161 -21.15 -8.19 -1.74
N LYS A 162 -20.21 -9.15 -1.76
CA LYS A 162 -20.52 -10.59 -1.83
C LYS A 162 -21.39 -11.07 -0.68
N ASN A 163 -21.18 -10.53 0.52
CA ASN A 163 -21.91 -10.91 1.72
C ASN A 163 -23.07 -9.94 2.06
N ASN A 164 -23.41 -9.00 1.17
CA ASN A 164 -24.45 -7.99 1.35
C ASN A 164 -24.33 -7.22 2.69
N LEU A 165 -23.10 -6.78 3.00
CA LEU A 165 -22.76 -6.02 4.19
C LEU A 165 -22.94 -4.52 3.95
N ASP A 166 -23.30 -3.82 5.03
CA ASP A 166 -23.67 -2.41 4.97
C ASP A 166 -22.45 -1.50 4.92
N TRP A 167 -21.34 -1.90 5.56
CA TRP A 167 -20.18 -1.04 5.82
C TRP A 167 -18.83 -1.65 5.45
N VAL A 168 -17.93 -0.80 4.96
CA VAL A 168 -16.48 -1.03 4.96
C VAL A 168 -15.87 0.04 5.85
N ILE A 169 -15.13 -0.37 6.87
CA ILE A 169 -14.42 0.51 7.79
C ILE A 169 -12.93 0.35 7.53
N VAL A 170 -12.29 1.44 7.12
CA VAL A 170 -10.88 1.46 6.73
C VAL A 170 -10.06 2.21 7.78
N ASP A 171 -9.10 1.53 8.42
CA ASP A 171 -8.01 2.19 9.15
C ASP A 171 -7.01 2.72 8.13
N GLY A 172 -7.12 4.00 7.79
CA GLY A 172 -6.30 4.61 6.74
C GLY A 172 -4.91 4.99 7.22
N ALA A 173 -4.01 5.24 6.27
CA ALA A 173 -2.64 5.64 6.58
C ALA A 173 -2.56 7.02 7.25
N PRO A 174 -1.51 7.28 8.06
CA PRO A 174 -1.19 8.60 8.57
C PRO A 174 -0.56 9.51 7.50
N GLY A 175 -0.58 10.82 7.75
CA GLY A 175 0.19 11.80 6.99
C GLY A 175 -0.63 12.55 5.94
N ILE A 176 0.03 12.89 4.83
CA ILE A 176 -0.54 13.63 3.69
C ILE A 176 -0.04 13.08 2.34
N GLY A 177 0.53 11.86 2.35
CA GLY A 177 1.17 11.25 1.18
C GLY A 177 0.22 10.44 0.29
N CYS A 178 0.81 9.67 -0.63
CA CYS A 178 0.08 8.84 -1.58
C CYS A 178 -0.86 7.81 -0.91
N GLN A 179 -0.47 7.25 0.24
CA GLN A 179 -1.30 6.30 0.98
C GLN A 179 -2.59 6.94 1.53
N VAL A 180 -2.54 8.22 1.93
CA VAL A 180 -3.74 8.95 2.40
C VAL A 180 -4.69 9.21 1.25
N ILE A 181 -4.16 9.63 0.09
CA ILE A 181 -4.94 9.79 -1.14
C ILE A 181 -5.59 8.45 -1.53
N ALA A 182 -4.83 7.36 -1.53
CA ALA A 182 -5.33 6.02 -1.82
C ALA A 182 -6.41 5.57 -0.82
N SER A 183 -6.28 5.92 0.46
CA SER A 183 -7.28 5.62 1.49
C SER A 183 -8.59 6.42 1.29
N LEU A 184 -8.49 7.65 0.79
CA LEU A 184 -9.62 8.56 0.57
C LEU A 184 -10.35 8.35 -0.77
N THR A 185 -9.66 7.81 -1.78
CA THR A 185 -10.21 7.76 -3.14
C THR A 185 -11.43 6.84 -3.21
N GLY A 186 -12.59 7.39 -3.58
CA GLY A 186 -13.83 6.62 -3.79
C GLY A 186 -14.52 6.12 -2.51
N VAL A 187 -14.21 6.67 -1.33
CA VAL A 187 -14.99 6.43 -0.10
C VAL A 187 -16.18 7.38 0.02
N ASP A 188 -17.14 7.09 0.91
CA ASP A 188 -18.33 7.93 1.13
C ASP A 188 -18.14 9.00 2.21
N GLY A 189 -17.13 8.84 3.07
CA GLY A 189 -16.81 9.78 4.14
C GLY A 189 -15.51 9.45 4.85
N ALA A 190 -14.99 10.43 5.59
CA ALA A 190 -13.76 10.32 6.35
C ALA A 190 -13.96 10.78 7.79
N ILE A 191 -13.31 10.12 8.74
CA ILE A 191 -13.18 10.59 10.12
C ILE A 191 -11.72 10.95 10.33
N VAL A 192 -11.44 12.21 10.64
CA VAL A 192 -10.06 12.67 10.85
C VAL A 192 -9.74 12.71 12.34
N VAL A 193 -8.75 11.93 12.75
CA VAL A 193 -8.30 11.81 14.14
C VAL A 193 -7.01 12.60 14.34
N SER A 194 -6.99 13.47 15.33
CA SER A 194 -5.83 14.30 15.65
C SER A 194 -5.62 14.41 17.16
N GLU A 195 -4.49 15.00 17.54
CA GLU A 195 -4.15 15.30 18.94
C GLU A 195 -3.93 16.81 19.12
N PRO A 196 -3.94 17.37 20.35
CA PRO A 196 -4.01 18.82 20.57
C PRO A 196 -2.66 19.55 20.41
N THR A 197 -1.70 19.01 19.63
CA THR A 197 -0.40 19.66 19.40
C THR A 197 -0.45 20.61 18.20
N LEU A 198 0.36 21.68 18.23
CA LEU A 198 0.39 22.67 17.14
C LEU A 198 0.72 22.05 15.78
N SER A 199 1.70 21.14 15.73
CA SER A 199 2.03 20.41 14.49
C SER A 199 0.83 19.61 13.98
N ALA A 200 0.14 18.88 14.86
CA ALA A 200 -1.01 18.07 14.48
C ALA A 200 -2.18 18.90 13.96
N ILE A 201 -2.36 20.13 14.45
CA ILE A 201 -3.37 21.06 13.94
C ILE A 201 -3.03 21.51 12.51
N HIS A 202 -1.75 21.77 12.22
CA HIS A 202 -1.31 22.10 10.85
C HIS A 202 -1.52 20.93 9.89
N ASP A 203 -1.14 19.72 10.29
CA ASP A 203 -1.32 18.52 9.47
C ASP A 203 -2.80 18.18 9.29
N LEU A 204 -3.61 18.35 10.34
CA LEU A 204 -5.08 18.18 10.30
C LEU A 204 -5.71 19.09 9.24
N LYS A 205 -5.32 20.38 9.18
CA LYS A 205 -5.85 21.31 8.17
C LYS A 205 -5.59 20.81 6.75
N ARG A 206 -4.37 20.34 6.47
CA ARG A 206 -4.02 19.79 5.15
C ARG A 206 -4.82 18.53 4.81
N VAL A 207 -5.03 17.65 5.79
CA VAL A 207 -5.85 16.45 5.60
C VAL A 207 -7.31 16.80 5.33
N VAL A 208 -7.86 17.79 6.04
CA VAL A 208 -9.23 18.28 5.81
C VAL A 208 -9.36 18.91 4.42
N GLU A 209 -8.40 19.75 4.01
CA GLU A 209 -8.34 20.31 2.65
C GLU A 209 -8.27 19.21 1.58
N LEU A 210 -7.48 18.16 1.81
CA LEU A 210 -7.39 17.02 0.91
C LEU A 210 -8.72 16.24 0.83
N ALA A 211 -9.38 15.99 1.96
CA ALA A 211 -10.65 15.28 1.97
C ALA A 211 -11.79 16.12 1.33
N ASP A 212 -11.76 17.45 1.50
CA ASP A 212 -12.68 18.38 0.81
C ASP A 212 -12.45 18.40 -0.71
N HIS A 213 -11.19 18.27 -1.17
CA HIS A 213 -10.87 18.09 -2.59
C HIS A 213 -11.55 16.86 -3.20
N PHE A 214 -11.70 15.78 -2.43
CA PHE A 214 -12.45 14.58 -2.82
C PHE A 214 -13.96 14.69 -2.55
N HIS A 215 -14.45 15.85 -2.11
CA HIS A 215 -15.86 16.11 -1.77
C HIS A 215 -16.43 15.13 -0.72
N LEU A 216 -15.58 14.68 0.20
CA LEU A 216 -15.95 13.73 1.23
C LEU A 216 -16.70 14.42 2.37
N LYS A 217 -17.63 13.69 2.99
CA LYS A 217 -18.19 14.10 4.27
C LYS A 217 -17.16 13.83 5.36
N ILE A 218 -16.79 14.88 6.08
CA ILE A 218 -15.87 14.86 7.24
C ILE A 218 -16.65 15.12 8.51
#